data_AF-A0A3M2DNW5-F1
#
_entry.id   AF-A0A3M2DNW5-F1
#
_cell.length_a   1.000
_cell.length_b   1.000
_cell.length_c   1.000
_cell.angle_alpha   90.00
_cell.angle_beta   90.00
_cell.angle_gamma   90.00
#
_symmetry.space_group_name_H-M   'P 1'
#
loop_
_entity.id
_entity.type
_entity.pdbx_description
1 polymer ?
#
loop_
_entity_poly.entity_id
_entity_poly.type
_entity_poly.pdbx_seq_one_letter_code
_entity_poly.pdbx_strand_id
1 'polypeptide(L)'
;MRCRRTGKRHRIHPQVLRILAEIQRRFPGHTIEIVSGYRSPPYGVKNSKHFHGRAVDLRVRGVRIEVVRDFLWRTHDHVGVGYYRGQNFVHVDWRPGYKKMAWTSPRRGAAYRYHPKWSRL
;
A
#
# COMPACT_ATOMS: atom_id res chain seq x y z
N MET A 1 14.61 -0.54 1.44
CA MET A 1 13.93 -1.03 0.21
C MET A 1 14.80 -0.76 -1.01
N ARG A 2 14.62 -1.54 -2.08
CA ARG A 2 15.38 -1.42 -3.33
C ARG A 2 14.42 -1.22 -4.49
N CYS A 3 14.69 -0.25 -5.36
CA CYS A 3 13.92 -0.07 -6.58
C CYS A 3 14.23 -1.19 -7.56
N ARG A 4 13.20 -1.90 -8.04
CA ARG A 4 13.34 -2.99 -9.01
C ARG A 4 13.93 -2.53 -10.35
N ARG A 5 13.66 -1.28 -10.77
CA ARG A 5 14.09 -0.76 -12.08
C ARG A 5 15.54 -0.29 -12.10
N THR A 6 16.02 0.33 -11.02
CA THR A 6 17.32 1.01 -11.00
C THR A 6 18.30 0.42 -10.00
N GLY A 7 17.88 -0.52 -9.14
CA GLY A 7 18.72 -1.06 -8.07
C GLY A 7 18.99 -0.09 -6.92
N LYS A 8 18.66 1.21 -7.05
CA LYS A 8 18.84 2.22 -6.02
C LYS A 8 18.10 1.83 -4.73
N ARG A 9 18.74 2.09 -3.60
CA ARG A 9 18.19 1.78 -2.27
C ARG A 9 17.67 3.05 -1.62
N HIS A 10 16.62 2.90 -0.82
CA HIS A 10 16.10 3.94 0.06
C HIS A 10 15.60 3.29 1.34
N ARG A 11 15.77 3.95 2.49
CA ARG A 11 15.26 3.44 3.77
C ARG A 11 13.73 3.41 3.74
N ILE A 12 13.15 2.36 4.34
CA ILE A 12 11.70 2.34 4.58
C ILE A 12 11.39 3.32 5.70
N HIS A 13 10.29 4.06 5.57
CA HIS A 13 9.86 4.96 6.63
C HIS A 13 9.40 4.14 7.86
N PRO A 14 9.76 4.52 9.10
CA PRO A 14 9.41 3.76 10.30
C PRO A 14 7.91 3.47 10.46
N GLN A 15 7.05 4.44 10.10
CA GLN A 15 5.60 4.24 10.16
C GLN A 15 5.10 3.16 9.18
N VAL A 16 5.74 3.00 8.01
CA VAL A 16 5.38 1.91 7.09
C VAL A 16 5.84 0.57 7.67
N LEU A 17 7.00 0.53 8.31
CA LEU A 17 7.47 -0.67 9.02
C LEU A 17 6.51 -1.05 10.16
N ARG A 18 5.98 -0.07 10.90
CA ARG A 18 4.96 -0.29 11.93
C ARG A 18 3.68 -0.91 11.34
N ILE A 19 3.18 -0.36 10.23
CA ILE A 19 2.03 -0.91 9.51
C ILE A 19 2.28 -2.38 9.12
N LEU A 20 3.46 -2.71 8.58
CA LEU A 20 3.81 -4.08 8.23
C LEU A 20 3.82 -5.01 9.46
N ALA A 21 4.34 -4.54 10.60
CA ALA A 21 4.30 -5.30 11.85
C ALA A 21 2.86 -5.52 12.36
N GLU A 22 1.98 -4.53 12.21
CA GLU A 22 0.56 -4.64 12.56
C GLU A 22 -0.18 -5.64 11.66
N ILE A 23 0.10 -5.66 10.35
CA ILE A 23 -0.40 -6.70 9.43
C ILE A 23 0.07 -8.08 9.91
N GLN A 24 1.35 -8.24 10.22
CA GLN A 24 1.88 -9.54 10.64
C GLN A 24 1.22 -10.05 11.94
N ARG A 25 0.96 -9.16 12.90
CA ARG A 25 0.22 -9.50 14.13
C ARG A 25 -1.23 -9.88 13.85
N ARG A 26 -1.89 -9.20 12.91
CA ARG A 26 -3.27 -9.50 12.53
C ARG A 26 -3.42 -10.84 11.81
N PHE A 27 -2.40 -11.25 11.06
CA PHE A 27 -2.38 -12.47 10.27
C PHE A 27 -1.17 -13.34 10.64
N PRO A 28 -1.14 -13.90 11.88
CA PRO A 28 -0.01 -14.71 12.34
C PRO A 28 0.17 -15.94 11.45
N GLY A 29 1.43 -16.35 11.22
CA GLY A 29 1.76 -17.50 10.38
C GLY A 29 1.68 -17.24 8.86
N HIS A 30 1.08 -16.14 8.41
CA HIS A 30 1.03 -15.80 7.00
C HIS A 30 2.23 -14.95 6.55
N THR A 31 2.74 -15.23 5.35
CA THR A 31 3.83 -14.45 4.74
C THR A 31 3.30 -13.16 4.10
N ILE A 32 3.89 -12.01 4.46
CA ILE A 32 3.70 -10.75 3.73
C ILE A 32 4.60 -10.75 2.50
N GLU A 33 4.00 -10.61 1.31
CA GLU A 33 4.73 -10.47 0.05
C GLU A 33 4.71 -9.00 -0.40
N ILE A 34 5.91 -8.40 -0.48
CA ILE A 34 6.07 -7.03 -0.99
C ILE A 34 6.16 -7.08 -2.52
N VAL A 35 5.13 -6.56 -3.18
CA VAL A 35 5.06 -6.43 -4.65
C VAL A 35 5.89 -5.24 -5.13
N SER A 36 5.82 -4.12 -4.41
CA SER A 36 6.59 -2.92 -4.70
C SER A 36 6.87 -2.13 -3.43
N GLY A 37 8.08 -1.60 -3.32
CA GLY A 37 8.49 -0.73 -2.22
C GLY A 37 8.97 0.62 -2.75
N TYR A 38 10.21 0.98 -2.45
CA TYR A 38 10.82 2.18 -3.03
C TYR A 38 10.83 2.15 -4.56
N ARG A 39 10.47 3.27 -5.19
CA ARG A 39 10.62 3.51 -6.63
C ARG A 39 11.50 4.73 -6.81
N SER A 40 12.59 4.62 -7.57
CA SER A 40 13.40 5.79 -7.93
C SER A 40 12.58 6.70 -8.84
N PRO A 41 12.52 8.02 -8.61
CA PRO A 41 11.99 8.95 -9.60
C PRO A 41 12.69 8.77 -10.96
N PRO A 42 11.98 8.98 -12.09
CA PRO A 42 10.58 9.40 -12.20
C PRO A 42 9.58 8.23 -12.27
N TYR A 43 9.95 7.01 -11.86
CA TYR A 43 9.18 5.79 -12.11
C TYR A 43 7.95 5.61 -11.21
N GLY A 44 6.96 6.49 -11.37
CA GLY A 44 5.70 6.53 -10.63
C GLY A 44 4.87 7.76 -11.00
N VAL A 45 3.73 7.94 -10.37
CA VAL A 45 2.92 9.17 -10.53
C VAL A 45 3.57 10.35 -9.81
N LYS A 46 3.22 11.58 -10.22
CA LYS A 46 3.65 12.80 -9.52
C LYS A 46 3.33 12.70 -8.03
N ASN A 47 4.27 13.10 -7.16
CA ASN A 47 4.15 13.05 -5.71
C ASN A 47 3.90 11.65 -5.10
N SER A 48 4.29 10.58 -5.80
CA SER A 48 4.18 9.20 -5.31
C SER A 48 4.92 8.99 -3.99
N LYS A 49 4.24 8.40 -3.00
CA LYS A 49 4.84 8.07 -1.70
C LYS A 49 5.90 6.97 -1.78
N HIS A 50 5.90 6.17 -2.86
CA HIS A 50 6.99 5.23 -3.14
C HIS A 50 8.34 5.91 -3.35
N PHE A 51 8.37 7.16 -3.83
CA PHE A 51 9.61 7.91 -4.04
C PHE A 51 10.33 8.25 -2.74
N HIS A 52 9.60 8.30 -1.63
CA HIS A 52 10.13 8.68 -0.32
C HIS A 52 10.24 7.49 0.64
N GLY A 53 10.08 6.26 0.15
CA GLY A 53 10.05 5.05 0.99
C GLY A 53 8.87 5.01 1.97
N ARG A 54 7.80 5.76 1.67
CA ARG A 54 6.59 5.90 2.51
C ARG A 54 5.41 5.06 2.01
N ALA A 55 5.61 4.19 1.04
CA ALA A 55 4.58 3.32 0.51
C ALA A 55 5.09 1.92 0.19
N VAL A 56 4.18 0.95 0.30
CA VAL A 56 4.36 -0.43 -0.10
C VAL A 56 3.10 -0.92 -0.80
N ASP A 57 3.31 -1.68 -1.88
CA ASP A 57 2.30 -2.53 -2.48
C ASP A 57 2.55 -3.94 -1.96
N LEU A 58 1.54 -4.57 -1.36
CA LEU A 58 1.70 -5.86 -0.70
C LEU A 58 0.46 -6.75 -0.85
N ARG A 59 0.67 -8.02 -0.54
CA ARG A 59 -0.39 -9.00 -0.27
C ARG A 59 0.06 -9.93 0.85
N VAL A 60 -0.89 -10.64 1.46
CA VAL A 60 -0.60 -11.61 2.52
C VAL A 60 -0.99 -12.98 1.98
N ARG A 61 -0.02 -13.91 1.89
CA ARG A 61 -0.23 -15.22 1.28
C ARG A 61 -1.30 -16.00 2.03
N GLY A 62 -2.30 -16.52 1.32
CA GLY A 62 -3.44 -17.23 1.93
C GLY A 62 -4.52 -16.33 2.51
N VAL A 63 -4.38 -15.00 2.42
CA VAL A 63 -5.39 -14.03 2.88
C VAL A 63 -5.90 -13.23 1.67
N ARG A 64 -7.22 -13.15 1.52
CA ARG A 64 -7.84 -12.33 0.46
C ARG A 64 -7.44 -10.87 0.61
N ILE A 65 -7.08 -10.21 -0.49
CA ILE A 65 -6.62 -8.81 -0.48
C ILE A 65 -7.67 -7.83 0.04
N GLU A 66 -8.97 -8.16 -0.05
CA GLU A 66 -10.06 -7.39 0.56
C GLU A 66 -9.97 -7.37 2.08
N VAL A 67 -9.61 -8.49 2.70
CA VAL A 67 -9.46 -8.59 4.16
C VAL A 67 -8.28 -7.74 4.64
N VAL A 68 -7.17 -7.75 3.88
CA VAL A 68 -6.00 -6.91 4.17
C VAL A 68 -6.35 -5.43 3.98
N ARG A 69 -7.04 -5.07 2.90
CA ARG A 69 -7.54 -3.71 2.61
C ARG A 69 -8.42 -3.19 3.74
N ASP A 70 -9.41 -3.98 4.15
CA ASP A 70 -10.38 -3.56 5.17
C ASP A 70 -9.72 -3.41 6.53
N PHE A 71 -8.80 -4.32 6.87
CA PHE A 71 -7.96 -4.16 8.06
C PHE A 71 -7.20 -2.83 8.04
N LEU A 72 -6.44 -2.56 6.97
CA LEU A 72 -5.66 -1.32 6.84
C LEU A 72 -6.53 -0.07 6.95
N TRP A 73 -7.68 -0.06 6.28
CA TRP A 73 -8.58 1.09 6.26
C TRP A 73 -9.24 1.40 7.60
N ARG A 74 -9.63 0.34 8.34
CA ARG A 74 -10.37 0.46 9.60
C ARG A 74 -9.48 0.75 10.80
N THR A 75 -8.21 0.33 10.76
CA THR A 75 -7.33 0.37 11.93
C THR A 75 -6.30 1.49 11.89
N HIS A 76 -6.13 2.16 10.75
CA HIS A 76 -5.12 3.19 10.58
C HIS A 76 -5.72 4.51 10.12
N ASP A 77 -5.23 5.60 10.71
CA ASP A 77 -5.44 6.96 10.23
C ASP A 77 -4.19 7.49 9.54
N HIS A 78 -4.34 8.60 8.81
CA HIS A 78 -3.26 9.23 8.04
C HIS A 78 -2.56 8.28 7.06
N VAL A 79 -3.34 7.38 6.45
CA VAL A 79 -2.87 6.44 5.43
C VAL A 79 -3.57 6.64 4.08
N GLY A 80 -2.88 6.31 3.00
CA GLY A 80 -3.52 6.05 1.71
C GLY A 80 -3.71 4.56 1.52
N VAL A 81 -4.91 4.10 1.16
CA VAL A 81 -5.19 2.69 0.87
C VAL A 81 -5.73 2.54 -0.55
N GLY A 82 -4.96 1.85 -1.40
CA GLY A 82 -5.33 1.57 -2.78
C GLY A 82 -5.66 0.10 -2.99
N TYR A 83 -6.82 -0.20 -3.59
CA TYR A 83 -7.25 -1.57 -3.86
C TYR A 83 -7.05 -1.93 -5.35
N TYR A 84 -6.16 -2.89 -5.62
CA TYR A 84 -5.77 -3.31 -6.98
C TYR A 84 -6.17 -4.76 -7.25
N ARG A 85 -7.48 -5.01 -7.36
CA ARG A 85 -8.03 -6.37 -7.52
C ARG A 85 -7.42 -7.13 -8.70
N GLY A 86 -7.41 -6.52 -9.88
CA GLY A 86 -6.88 -7.16 -11.10
C GLY A 86 -5.36 -7.38 -11.10
N GLN A 87 -4.62 -6.81 -10.16
CA GLN A 87 -3.17 -7.00 -10.01
C GLN A 87 -2.81 -7.77 -8.73
N ASN A 88 -3.83 -8.18 -7.96
CA ASN A 88 -3.72 -8.96 -6.73
C ASN A 88 -2.79 -8.34 -5.66
N PHE A 89 -2.97 -7.06 -5.34
CA PHE A 89 -2.31 -6.42 -4.20
C PHE A 89 -3.13 -5.26 -3.60
N VAL A 90 -2.74 -4.83 -2.40
CA VAL A 90 -3.18 -3.61 -1.74
C VAL A 90 -1.99 -2.66 -1.64
N HIS A 91 -2.22 -1.40 -1.98
CA HIS A 91 -1.30 -0.31 -1.73
C HIS A 91 -1.58 0.28 -0.34
N VAL A 92 -0.53 0.54 0.43
CA VAL A 92 -0.61 1.39 1.61
C VAL A 92 0.53 2.40 1.65
N ASP A 93 0.20 3.65 1.98
CA ASP A 93 1.18 4.71 2.23
C ASP A 93 0.94 5.44 3.56
N TRP A 94 2.02 5.94 4.15
CA TRP A 94 1.98 6.86 5.29
C TRP A 94 1.96 8.32 4.80
N ARG A 95 0.93 9.08 5.21
CA ARG A 95 0.69 10.47 4.80
C ARG A 95 0.46 11.38 6.02
N PRO A 96 1.52 11.75 6.76
CA PRO A 96 1.38 12.59 7.95
C PRO A 96 0.75 13.94 7.58
N GLY A 97 -0.17 14.41 8.42
CA GLY A 97 -0.88 15.68 8.21
C GLY A 97 -2.04 15.64 7.19
N TYR A 98 -2.32 14.48 6.58
CA TYR A 98 -3.45 14.33 5.67
C TYR A 98 -4.51 13.39 6.25
N LYS A 99 -5.78 13.62 5.94
CA LYS A 99 -6.84 12.62 6.20
C LYS A 99 -6.54 11.34 5.41
N LYS A 100 -6.97 10.20 5.96
CA LYS A 100 -6.86 8.93 5.24
C LYS A 100 -7.63 9.00 3.92
N MET A 101 -7.11 8.33 2.89
CA MET A 101 -7.65 8.37 1.54
C MET A 101 -7.75 6.96 0.97
N ALA A 102 -8.85 6.69 0.27
CA ALA A 102 -9.08 5.39 -0.36
C ALA A 102 -9.30 5.54 -1.86
N TRP A 103 -8.77 4.59 -2.63
CA TRP A 103 -9.06 4.48 -4.07
C TRP A 103 -9.08 3.03 -4.54
N THR A 104 -9.74 2.80 -5.67
CA THR A 104 -9.75 1.51 -6.38
C THR A 104 -9.16 1.66 -7.77
N SER A 105 -8.31 0.71 -8.17
CA SER A 105 -7.93 0.48 -9.56
C SER A 105 -8.68 -0.76 -10.08
N PRO A 106 -9.74 -0.60 -10.89
CA PRO A 106 -10.58 -1.72 -11.29
C PRO A 106 -9.86 -2.70 -12.22
N ARG A 107 -8.95 -2.20 -13.06
CA ARG A 107 -8.07 -3.00 -13.94
C ARG A 107 -6.82 -2.19 -14.30
N ARG A 108 -5.80 -2.88 -14.81
CA ARG A 108 -4.58 -2.22 -15.32
C ARG A 108 -4.95 -1.17 -16.37
N GLY A 109 -4.40 0.03 -16.24
CA GLY A 109 -4.64 1.15 -17.15
C GLY A 109 -5.97 1.90 -16.96
N ALA A 110 -6.86 1.44 -16.07
CA ALA A 110 -8.08 2.19 -15.77
C ALA A 110 -7.81 3.33 -14.78
N ALA A 111 -8.59 4.41 -14.92
CA ALA A 111 -8.57 5.54 -14.01
C ALA A 111 -8.89 5.11 -12.56
N TYR A 112 -8.26 5.77 -11.59
CA TYR A 112 -8.53 5.53 -10.17
C TYR A 112 -9.89 6.07 -9.76
N ARG A 113 -10.62 5.29 -8.97
CA ARG A 113 -11.89 5.69 -8.37
C ARG A 113 -11.65 6.01 -6.90
N TYR A 114 -11.69 7.29 -6.54
CA TYR A 114 -11.55 7.77 -5.17
C TYR A 114 -12.85 7.60 -4.38
N HIS A 115 -12.75 7.53 -3.05
CA HIS A 115 -13.89 7.33 -2.13
C HIS A 115 -14.79 6.14 -2.50
N PRO A 116 -14.21 4.95 -2.78
CA PRO A 116 -14.99 3.78 -3.17
C PRO A 116 -15.96 3.34 -2.07
N LYS A 117 -17.05 2.66 -2.44
CA LYS A 117 -18.11 2.24 -1.49
C LYS A 117 -17.56 1.51 -0.26
N TRP A 118 -16.53 0.66 -0.41
CA TRP A 118 -15.91 -0.07 0.70
C TRP A 118 -15.22 0.83 1.74
N SER A 119 -14.90 2.08 1.40
CA SER A 119 -14.23 3.04 2.30
C SER A 119 -15.20 3.86 3.17
N ARG A 120 -16.52 3.65 3.01
CA ARG A 120 -17.56 4.34 3.79
C ARG A 120 -17.94 3.60 5.07
N LEU A 121 -17.32 2.43 5.30
CA LEU A 121 -17.56 1.53 6.43
C LEU A 121 -16.42 1.58 7.44
#